data_AF-D8M2N6-F1
#
_entry.id   AF-D8M2N6-F1
#
_cell.length_a   1.000
_cell.length_b   1.000
_cell.length_c   1.000
_cell.angle_alpha   90.00
_cell.angle_beta   90.00
_cell.angle_gamma   90.00
#
_symmetry.space_group_name_H-M   'P 1'
#
loop_
_entity.id
_entity.type
_entity.pdbx_description
1 polymer ?
#
loop_
_entity_poly.entity_id
_entity_poly.type
_entity_poly.pdbx_seq_one_letter_code
_entity_poly.pdbx_strand_id
1 'polypeptide(L)'
;MKNNKGIIYAVVARNNVVLVEQVNRSPQITHSGNFVQVIHILLTKLPRGGNYNYHYDREQLTYIALTHRQVPIRTVFGFLKDIATEFISIYGEAAYTAQPFCFTAFASSLNVMMNRYNNIESDHSKRVLSQMDDIKDVMISNIDKILQRGEKLELVIDKTNDLADAATVAAT
;
A
#
# COMPACT_ATOMS: atom_id res chain seq x y z
N MET A 1 5.60 -19.09 14.83
CA MET A 1 6.32 -18.15 13.93
C MET A 1 5.72 -16.78 14.16
N LYS A 2 6.51 -15.74 14.44
CA LYS A 2 5.95 -14.39 14.65
C LYS A 2 5.34 -13.91 13.33
N ASN A 3 4.01 -13.82 13.27
CA ASN A 3 3.28 -13.22 12.15
C ASN A 3 3.66 -11.74 12.08
N ASN A 4 4.45 -11.37 11.08
CA ASN A 4 4.98 -10.01 11.00
C ASN A 4 3.94 -9.11 10.31
N LYS A 5 3.65 -7.98 10.93
CA LYS A 5 2.70 -6.99 10.41
C LYS A 5 3.46 -6.04 9.49
N GLY A 6 2.91 -5.77 8.31
CA GLY A 6 3.62 -5.00 7.29
C GLY A 6 2.72 -4.42 6.20
N ILE A 7 3.35 -3.90 5.16
CA ILE A 7 2.76 -3.55 3.87
C ILE A 7 2.34 -4.85 3.18
N ILE A 8 1.05 -4.93 2.86
CA ILE A 8 0.33 -6.10 2.36
C ILE A 8 0.18 -6.04 0.84
N TYR A 9 -0.09 -4.85 0.31
CA TYR A 9 -0.44 -4.67 -1.09
C TYR A 9 -0.03 -3.28 -1.55
N ALA A 10 0.33 -3.16 -2.82
CA ALA A 10 0.62 -1.89 -3.47
C ALA A 10 0.05 -1.85 -4.88
N VAL A 11 -0.37 -0.68 -5.31
CA VAL A 11 -0.85 -0.41 -6.68
C VAL A 11 -0.31 0.91 -7.19
N VAL A 12 0.03 0.90 -8.48
CA VAL A 12 0.24 2.09 -9.29
C VAL A 12 -0.93 2.19 -10.26
N ALA A 13 -1.63 3.31 -10.23
CA ALA A 13 -2.78 3.58 -11.06
C ALA A 13 -2.65 4.94 -11.76
N ARG A 14 -3.36 5.10 -12.86
CA ARG A 14 -3.58 6.40 -13.51
C ARG A 14 -5.07 6.65 -13.53
N ASN A 15 -5.53 7.67 -12.80
CA ASN A 15 -6.96 7.85 -12.50
C ASN A 15 -7.53 6.57 -11.84
N ASN A 16 -8.51 5.93 -12.48
CA ASN A 16 -9.10 4.66 -12.06
C ASN A 16 -8.53 3.44 -12.80
N VAL A 17 -7.51 3.63 -13.65
CA VAL A 17 -6.88 2.55 -14.42
C VAL A 17 -5.69 2.01 -13.65
N VAL A 18 -5.78 0.75 -13.23
CA VAL A 18 -4.64 0.03 -12.65
C VAL A 18 -3.59 -0.22 -13.73
N LEU A 19 -2.36 0.24 -13.46
CA LEU A 19 -1.22 0.06 -14.35
C LEU A 19 -0.37 -1.15 -13.94
N VAL A 20 -0.20 -1.33 -12.62
CA VAL A 20 0.42 -2.49 -12.00
C VAL A 20 -0.02 -2.58 -10.54
N GLU A 21 -0.24 -3.78 -10.05
CA GLU A 21 -0.55 -4.05 -8.65
C GLU A 21 0.15 -5.31 -8.18
N GLN A 22 0.36 -5.41 -6.88
CA GLN A 22 1.02 -6.57 -6.30
C GLN A 22 0.60 -6.76 -4.84
N VAL A 23 0.23 -8.00 -4.52
CA VAL A 23 0.12 -8.49 -3.15
C VAL A 23 1.50 -8.94 -2.67
N ASN A 24 1.86 -8.64 -1.42
CA ASN A 24 3.11 -9.06 -0.83
C ASN A 24 3.16 -10.59 -0.75
N ARG A 25 4.15 -11.21 -1.40
CA ARG A 25 4.31 -12.67 -1.45
C ARG A 25 5.18 -13.22 -0.33
N SER A 26 5.66 -12.39 0.60
CA SER A 26 6.47 -12.87 1.72
C SER A 26 5.63 -13.72 2.67
N PRO A 27 6.07 -14.95 2.97
CA PRO A 27 5.36 -15.83 3.91
C PRO A 27 5.39 -15.29 5.36
N GLN A 28 6.22 -14.27 5.63
CA GLN A 28 6.33 -13.65 6.95
C GLN A 28 5.23 -12.61 7.20
N ILE A 29 4.56 -12.13 6.13
CA ILE A 29 3.49 -11.14 6.23
C ILE A 29 2.16 -11.85 6.13
N THR A 30 1.46 -11.97 7.27
CA THR A 30 0.11 -12.51 7.28
C THR A 30 -0.84 -11.54 6.59
N HIS A 31 -1.59 -12.03 5.62
CA HIS A 31 -2.70 -11.29 5.03
C HIS A 31 -3.68 -12.27 4.40
N SER A 32 -4.97 -12.02 4.59
CA SER A 32 -6.08 -12.76 4.00
C SER A 32 -7.17 -11.74 3.68
N GLY A 33 -7.76 -11.83 2.49
CA GLY A 33 -8.91 -10.99 2.14
C GLY A 33 -8.94 -10.46 0.72
N ASN A 34 -10.05 -9.80 0.40
CA ASN A 34 -10.41 -9.28 -0.92
C ASN A 34 -9.77 -7.91 -1.22
N PHE A 35 -8.48 -7.75 -0.93
CA PHE A 35 -7.77 -6.47 -1.04
C PHE A 35 -7.85 -5.84 -2.43
N VAL A 36 -7.68 -6.65 -3.47
CA VAL A 36 -7.73 -6.21 -4.88
C VAL A 36 -9.08 -5.59 -5.20
N GLN A 37 -10.18 -6.27 -4.83
CA GLN A 37 -11.54 -5.77 -5.09
C GLN A 37 -11.81 -4.46 -4.35
N VAL A 38 -11.42 -4.38 -3.07
CA VAL A 38 -11.61 -3.16 -2.28
C VAL A 38 -10.85 -1.98 -2.88
N ILE A 39 -9.60 -2.20 -3.32
CA ILE A 39 -8.79 -1.15 -3.93
C ILE A 39 -9.36 -0.72 -5.29
N HIS A 40 -9.83 -1.65 -6.11
CA HIS A 40 -10.45 -1.31 -7.40
C HIS A 40 -11.69 -0.45 -7.21
N ILE A 41 -12.53 -0.76 -6.21
CA ILE A 41 -13.68 0.10 -5.88
C ILE A 41 -13.20 1.44 -5.34
N LEU A 42 -12.22 1.45 -4.43
CA LEU A 42 -11.66 2.69 -3.87
C LEU A 42 -11.17 3.64 -4.97
N LEU A 43 -10.42 3.12 -5.97
CA LEU A 43 -9.90 3.88 -7.11
C LEU A 43 -11.02 4.58 -7.90
N THR A 44 -12.21 3.97 -8.01
CA THR A 44 -13.35 4.62 -8.70
C THR A 44 -13.97 5.77 -7.91
N LYS A 45 -13.78 5.79 -6.59
CA LYS A 45 -14.35 6.78 -5.67
C LYS A 45 -13.35 7.89 -5.32
N LEU A 46 -12.07 7.73 -5.66
CA LEU A 46 -11.07 8.77 -5.44
C LEU A 46 -11.43 10.01 -6.29
N PRO A 47 -11.64 11.17 -5.66
CA PRO A 47 -11.91 12.41 -6.38
C PRO A 47 -10.69 12.79 -7.24
N ARG A 48 -10.98 13.32 -8.43
CA ARG A 48 -9.97 13.77 -9.40
C ARG A 48 -9.42 15.13 -8.98
N GLY A 49 -8.30 15.14 -8.27
CA GLY A 49 -7.62 16.35 -7.82
C GLY A 49 -7.97 16.74 -6.38
N GLY A 50 -7.16 16.30 -5.43
CA GLY A 50 -7.13 16.82 -4.07
C GLY A 50 -6.18 16.02 -3.17
N ASN A 51 -5.72 16.66 -2.09
CA ASN A 51 -4.81 16.07 -1.12
C ASN A 51 -5.57 15.05 -0.25
N TYR A 52 -5.62 13.80 -0.72
CA TYR A 52 -6.23 12.69 0.01
C TYR A 52 -5.23 11.62 0.40
N ASN A 53 -5.71 10.72 1.22
CA ASN A 53 -4.95 10.06 2.25
C ASN A 53 -4.52 8.68 1.75
N TYR A 54 -3.22 8.40 1.77
CA TYR A 54 -2.53 7.25 1.11
C TYR A 54 -2.36 7.37 -0.41
N HIS A 55 -2.31 8.59 -0.88
CA HIS A 55 -2.11 8.93 -2.28
C HIS A 55 -0.81 9.72 -2.40
N TYR A 56 0.17 9.17 -3.11
CA TYR A 56 1.18 10.03 -3.73
C TYR A 56 0.64 10.36 -5.11
N ASP A 57 0.23 11.62 -5.33
CA ASP A 57 -0.02 12.11 -6.68
C ASP A 57 1.28 12.67 -7.21
N ARG A 58 1.73 12.12 -8.33
CA ARG A 58 2.75 12.79 -9.11
C ARG A 58 2.38 12.63 -10.57
N GLU A 59 2.18 13.77 -11.23
CA GLU A 59 2.06 13.83 -12.68
C GLU A 59 0.91 12.94 -13.22
N GLN A 60 -0.24 12.86 -12.52
CA GLN A 60 -1.43 12.02 -12.88
C GLN A 60 -1.31 10.53 -12.53
N LEU A 61 -0.25 10.11 -11.86
CA LEU A 61 -0.10 8.76 -11.31
C LEU A 61 -0.40 8.74 -9.82
N THR A 62 -1.12 7.70 -9.44
CA THR A 62 -1.61 7.42 -8.10
C THR A 62 -0.89 6.19 -7.55
N TYR A 63 -0.23 6.35 -6.41
CA TYR A 63 0.43 5.26 -5.71
C TYR A 63 -0.28 5.01 -4.39
N ILE A 64 -0.77 3.78 -4.18
CA ILE A 64 -1.52 3.38 -2.98
C ILE A 64 -0.88 2.14 -2.38
N ALA A 65 -0.78 2.11 -1.05
CA ALA A 65 -0.35 0.96 -0.29
C ALA A 65 -1.42 0.59 0.76
N LEU A 66 -1.66 -0.71 0.91
CA LEU A 66 -2.43 -1.26 2.02
C LEU A 66 -1.47 -1.85 3.05
N THR A 67 -1.66 -1.49 4.32
CA THR A 67 -0.77 -1.91 5.40
C THR A 67 -1.57 -2.33 6.63
N HIS A 68 -0.91 -3.08 7.51
CA HIS A 68 -1.40 -3.25 8.86
C HIS A 68 -1.31 -1.93 9.63
N ARG A 69 -2.25 -1.68 10.54
CA ARG A 69 -2.34 -0.44 11.33
C ARG A 69 -1.07 -0.12 12.14
N GLN A 70 -0.28 -1.14 12.49
CA GLN A 70 0.97 -0.99 13.26
C GLN A 70 2.14 -0.45 12.42
N VAL A 71 2.05 -0.45 11.09
CA VAL A 71 3.14 0.02 10.24
C VAL A 71 3.29 1.54 10.40
N PRO A 72 4.47 2.05 10.77
CA PRO A 72 4.68 3.48 10.92
C PRO A 72 4.39 4.21 9.61
N ILE A 73 3.69 5.33 9.70
CA ILE A 73 3.26 6.05 8.50
C ILE A 73 4.43 6.52 7.63
N ARG A 74 5.54 6.92 8.27
CA ARG A 74 6.80 7.30 7.59
C ARG A 74 7.35 6.16 6.72
N THR A 75 7.23 4.91 7.18
CA THR A 75 7.63 3.72 6.42
C THR A 75 6.79 3.57 5.16
N VAL A 76 5.47 3.79 5.26
CA VAL A 76 4.57 3.72 4.11
C VAL A 76 4.89 4.83 3.10
N PHE A 77 5.17 6.04 3.55
CA PHE A 77 5.55 7.15 2.66
C PHE A 77 6.90 6.93 1.98
N GLY A 78 7.91 6.46 2.71
CA GLY A 78 9.20 6.07 2.15
C GLY A 78 9.02 5.10 1.00
N PHE A 79 8.25 4.05 1.26
CA PHE A 79 7.91 3.04 0.27
C PHE A 79 7.23 3.63 -0.98
N LEU A 80 6.18 4.44 -0.80
CA LEU A 80 5.45 5.04 -1.93
C LEU A 80 6.33 5.99 -2.76
N LYS A 81 7.18 6.78 -2.12
CA LYS A 81 8.11 7.71 -2.81
C LYS A 81 9.16 6.96 -3.61
N ASP A 82 9.74 5.91 -3.05
CA ASP A 82 10.72 5.10 -3.75
C ASP A 82 10.08 4.40 -4.94
N ILE A 83 8.87 3.85 -4.78
CA ILE A 83 8.14 3.24 -5.91
C ILE A 83 7.92 4.26 -7.01
N ALA A 84 7.45 5.46 -6.67
CA ALA A 84 7.19 6.48 -7.67
C ALA A 84 8.47 6.89 -8.43
N THR A 85 9.59 6.96 -7.70
CA THR A 85 10.89 7.26 -8.29
C THR A 85 11.37 6.15 -9.22
N GLU A 86 11.32 4.89 -8.77
CA GLU A 86 11.74 3.73 -9.56
C GLU A 86 10.84 3.52 -10.78
N PHE A 87 9.52 3.61 -10.61
CA PHE A 87 8.54 3.43 -11.67
C PHE A 87 8.72 4.44 -12.80
N ILE A 88 8.85 5.73 -12.46
CA ILE A 88 9.13 6.79 -13.45
C ILE A 88 10.51 6.61 -14.08
N SER A 89 11.53 6.20 -13.31
CA SER A 89 12.87 5.95 -13.86
C SER A 89 12.90 4.84 -14.90
N ILE A 90 12.02 3.84 -14.79
CA ILE A 90 11.96 2.71 -15.73
C ILE A 90 11.06 3.02 -16.93
N TYR A 91 9.87 3.59 -16.69
CA TYR A 91 8.83 3.70 -17.72
C TYR A 91 8.64 5.12 -18.27
N GLY A 92 9.14 6.14 -17.58
CA GLY A 92 9.08 7.54 -18.02
C GLY A 92 7.67 7.95 -18.47
N GLU A 93 7.61 8.62 -19.62
CA GLU A 93 6.35 9.13 -20.18
C GLU A 93 5.35 8.05 -20.61
N ALA A 94 5.80 6.81 -20.85
CA ALA A 94 4.91 5.72 -21.25
C ALA A 94 3.84 5.44 -20.19
N ALA A 95 4.13 5.75 -18.91
CA ALA A 95 3.17 5.62 -17.82
C ALA A 95 1.89 6.45 -18.04
N TYR A 96 1.97 7.57 -18.77
CA TYR A 96 0.86 8.50 -18.96
C TYR A 96 -0.12 8.07 -20.06
N THR A 97 0.31 7.19 -20.98
CA THR A 97 -0.52 6.73 -22.12
C THR A 97 -0.77 5.22 -22.13
N ALA A 98 -0.10 4.47 -21.26
CA ALA A 98 -0.20 3.01 -21.16
C ALA A 98 -1.62 2.49 -20.95
N GLN A 99 -1.85 1.27 -21.43
CA GLN A 99 -3.08 0.50 -21.23
C GLN A 99 -3.16 -0.09 -19.81
N PRO A 100 -4.34 -0.51 -19.35
CA PRO A 100 -4.49 -1.22 -18.08
C PRO A 100 -3.52 -2.42 -17.98
N PHE A 101 -2.91 -2.61 -16.81
CA PHE A 101 -1.99 -3.73 -16.53
C PHE A 101 -0.76 -3.83 -17.46
N CYS A 102 -0.37 -2.74 -18.13
CA CYS A 102 0.75 -2.77 -19.07
C CYS A 102 2.13 -2.97 -18.41
N PHE A 103 2.25 -2.74 -17.11
CA PHE A 103 3.54 -2.77 -16.40
C PHE A 103 3.64 -3.90 -15.36
N THR A 104 3.02 -5.05 -15.64
CA THR A 104 3.07 -6.24 -14.74
C THR A 104 4.49 -6.72 -14.43
N ALA A 105 5.47 -6.46 -15.30
CA ALA A 105 6.89 -6.72 -15.02
C ALA A 105 7.40 -6.00 -13.75
N PHE A 106 6.82 -4.84 -13.40
CA PHE A 106 7.15 -4.08 -12.20
C PHE A 106 6.60 -4.70 -10.91
N ALA A 107 5.68 -5.67 -10.98
CA ALA A 107 5.12 -6.33 -9.80
C ALA A 107 6.19 -7.00 -8.94
N SER A 108 7.27 -7.49 -9.55
CA SER A 108 8.43 -8.03 -8.83
C SER A 108 9.17 -6.95 -8.04
N SER A 109 9.38 -5.77 -8.62
CA SER A 109 9.96 -4.61 -7.90
C SER A 109 9.09 -4.21 -6.71
N LEU A 110 7.77 -4.10 -6.90
CA LEU A 110 6.83 -3.82 -5.80
C LEU A 110 6.99 -4.81 -4.66
N ASN A 111 7.09 -6.11 -4.96
CA ASN A 111 7.27 -7.16 -3.96
C ASN A 111 8.59 -7.02 -3.20
N VAL A 112 9.69 -6.77 -3.90
CA VAL A 112 11.02 -6.58 -3.30
C VAL A 112 11.02 -5.36 -2.37
N MET A 113 10.42 -4.25 -2.82
CA MET A 113 10.35 -3.02 -2.04
C MET A 113 9.45 -3.19 -0.80
N MET A 114 8.30 -3.86 -0.91
CA MET A 114 7.46 -4.16 0.25
C MET A 114 8.23 -4.96 1.30
N ASN A 115 9.01 -5.96 0.87
CA ASN A 115 9.82 -6.77 1.79
C ASN A 115 10.95 -5.98 2.45
N ARG A 116 11.59 -5.07 1.69
CA ARG A 116 12.61 -4.17 2.23
C ARG A 116 12.02 -3.27 3.33
N TYR A 117 10.89 -2.62 3.05
CA TYR A 117 10.24 -1.70 3.97
C TYR A 117 9.58 -2.39 5.18
N ASN A 118 9.17 -3.65 5.03
CA ASN A 118 8.69 -4.47 6.14
C ASN A 118 9.83 -4.97 7.05
N ASN A 119 11.07 -4.92 6.59
CA ASN A 119 12.25 -5.25 7.37
C ASN A 119 12.98 -3.98 7.85
N ILE A 120 12.46 -3.38 8.92
CA ILE A 120 12.93 -2.12 9.53
C ILE A 120 14.38 -2.23 10.05
N GLU A 121 14.89 -3.45 10.27
CA GLU A 121 16.28 -3.65 10.69
C GLU A 121 17.30 -3.34 9.59
N SER A 122 16.88 -3.20 8.33
CA SER A 122 17.78 -2.83 7.25
C SER A 122 18.24 -1.36 7.36
N ASP A 123 19.55 -1.14 7.35
CA ASP A 123 20.17 0.20 7.42
C ASP A 123 19.68 1.15 6.33
N HIS A 124 19.32 0.60 5.17
CA HIS A 124 18.80 1.38 4.04
C HIS A 124 17.44 2.01 4.36
N SER A 125 16.50 1.25 4.94
CA SER A 125 15.20 1.78 5.35
C SER A 125 15.34 2.86 6.41
N LYS A 126 16.26 2.69 7.38
CA LYS A 126 16.52 3.71 8.41
C LYS A 126 17.05 5.03 7.82
N ARG A 127 17.93 4.96 6.82
CA ARG A 127 18.47 6.16 6.14
C ARG A 127 17.40 6.91 5.34
N VAL A 128 16.59 6.21 4.55
CA VAL A 128 15.50 6.84 3.79
C VAL A 128 14.48 7.49 4.72
N LEU A 129 14.14 6.81 5.82
CA LEU A 129 13.25 7.33 6.87
C LEU A 129 13.77 8.61 7.53
N SER A 130 15.09 8.71 7.75
CA SER A 130 15.73 9.89 8.35
C SER A 130 15.73 11.12 7.45
N GLN A 131 15.60 10.96 6.12
CA GLN A 131 15.54 12.07 5.16
C GLN A 131 14.12 12.62 4.96
N MET A 132 13.11 12.06 5.66
CA MET A 132 11.69 12.37 5.51
C MET A 132 11.13 13.24 6.65
N ASP A 133 11.98 13.95 7.41
CA ASP A 133 11.54 14.78 8.54
C ASP A 133 10.69 16.01 8.16
N ASP A 134 10.65 16.39 6.87
CA ASP A 134 9.95 17.59 6.38
C ASP A 134 8.56 17.32 5.74
N ILE A 135 7.87 16.24 6.10
CA ILE A 135 6.52 15.98 5.55
C ILE A 135 5.51 16.91 6.24
N LYS A 136 5.29 18.11 5.67
CA LYS A 136 4.33 19.11 6.19
C LYS A 136 2.93 19.07 5.60
N ASP A 137 2.68 18.42 4.45
CA ASP A 137 1.44 18.66 3.69
C ASP A 137 0.65 17.41 3.26
N VAL A 138 0.58 16.35 4.09
CA VAL A 138 -0.24 15.17 3.74
C VAL A 138 -1.22 14.82 4.85
N MET A 139 -2.51 15.01 4.54
CA MET A 139 -3.62 14.65 5.41
C MET A 139 -3.80 13.12 5.46
N ILE A 140 -4.40 12.60 6.54
CA ILE A 140 -4.73 11.16 6.75
C ILE A 140 -6.26 10.95 6.94
N SER A 141 -6.86 9.94 6.31
CA SER A 141 -8.28 9.57 6.42
C SER A 141 -8.47 8.09 6.12
N ASN A 142 -9.40 7.48 6.85
CA ASN A 142 -9.67 6.04 6.79
C ASN A 142 -10.38 5.69 5.47
N ILE A 143 -10.08 4.50 4.92
CA ILE A 143 -10.83 3.92 3.78
C ILE A 143 -12.35 3.98 4.05
N ASP A 144 -12.79 3.72 5.29
CA ASP A 144 -14.19 3.82 5.71
C ASP A 144 -14.83 5.20 5.48
N LYS A 145 -14.04 6.28 5.57
CA LYS A 145 -14.50 7.66 5.32
C LYS A 145 -14.62 7.96 3.83
N ILE A 146 -13.84 7.30 2.97
CA ILE A 146 -13.96 7.42 1.51
C ILE A 146 -15.15 6.58 1.01
N LEU A 147 -15.41 5.45 1.66
CA LEU A 147 -16.53 4.53 1.34
C LEU A 147 -17.88 4.97 1.91
N GLN A 148 -17.99 6.14 2.54
CA GLN A 148 -19.10 6.54 3.44
C GLN A 148 -20.47 6.85 2.79
N ARG A 149 -20.82 6.25 1.64
CA ARG A 149 -22.18 6.29 1.08
C ARG A 149 -22.64 4.91 0.61
N GLY A 150 -23.25 4.15 1.52
CA GLY A 150 -24.25 3.10 1.21
C GLY A 150 -23.75 1.72 0.77
N GLU A 151 -22.48 1.57 0.38
CA GLU A 151 -21.92 0.27 0.00
C GLU A 151 -21.19 -0.36 1.20
N LYS A 152 -21.79 -1.39 1.81
CA LYS A 152 -21.17 -2.19 2.87
C LYS A 152 -20.09 -3.07 2.25
N LEU A 153 -18.92 -2.51 1.98
CA LEU A 153 -17.73 -3.27 1.62
C LEU A 153 -17.21 -3.98 2.87
N GLU A 154 -17.64 -5.23 3.05
CA GLU A 154 -16.97 -6.11 4.00
C GLU A 154 -15.59 -6.44 3.44
N LEU A 155 -14.58 -5.73 3.93
CA LEU A 155 -13.20 -6.18 3.84
C LEU A 155 -13.13 -7.47 4.66
N VAL A 156 -13.25 -8.61 3.97
CA VAL A 156 -13.17 -9.93 4.61
C VAL A 156 -11.71 -10.19 4.91
N ILE A 157 -11.18 -9.56 5.95
CA ILE A 157 -9.93 -10.00 6.57
C ILE A 157 -10.30 -11.22 7.40
N ASP A 158 -9.85 -12.39 6.98
CA ASP A 158 -10.03 -13.60 7.75
C ASP A 158 -9.12 -13.50 8.99
N LYS A 159 -9.72 -13.12 10.13
CA LYS A 159 -9.03 -12.92 11.42
C LYS A 159 -8.61 -14.23 12.07
N THR A 160 -8.10 -15.19 11.29
CA THR A 160 -7.79 -16.52 11.80
C THR A 160 -6.61 -16.51 12.79
N ASN A 161 -5.75 -15.48 12.76
CA ASN A 161 -4.57 -15.40 13.64
C ASN A 161 -4.76 -14.56 14.91
N ASP A 162 -5.73 -13.64 14.98
CA ASP A 162 -5.97 -12.86 16.21
C ASP A 162 -6.65 -13.70 17.31
N LEU A 163 -7.32 -14.80 16.95
CA LEU A 163 -8.03 -15.65 17.91
C LEU A 163 -7.08 -16.58 18.70
N ALA A 164 -5.92 -16.93 18.15
CA ALA A 164 -4.94 -17.79 18.83
C ALA A 164 -4.19 -17.05 19.96
N ASP A 165 -3.86 -15.77 19.76
CA ASP A 165 -3.20 -14.96 20.79
C ASP A 165 -4.16 -14.62 21.95
N ALA A 166 -5.45 -14.42 21.68
CA ALA A 166 -6.44 -14.16 22.73
C ALA A 166 -6.79 -15.42 23.56
N ALA A 167 -6.72 -16.62 22.96
CA ALA A 167 -7.01 -17.86 23.67
C ALA A 167 -5.90 -18.30 24.64
N THR A 168 -4.65 -17.86 24.41
CA THR A 168 -3.51 -18.29 25.25
C THR A 168 -3.44 -17.50 26.56
N VAL A 169 -3.95 -16.27 26.61
CA VAL A 169 -3.94 -15.43 27.83
C VAL A 169 -5.06 -15.81 28.82
N ALA A 170 -6.10 -16.51 28.37
CA ALA A 170 -7.21 -16.93 29.23
C ALA A 170 -6.96 -18.27 29.98
N ALA A 171 -5.79 -18.91 29.78
CA ALA A 171 -5.48 -20.23 30.33
C ALA A 171 -4.25 -20.25 31.28
N THR A 172 -3.87 -19.10 31.84
CA THR A 172 -2.86 -19.00 32.92
C THR A 172 -3.43 -18.21 34.09
#